data_AF-A0A966BK50-F1
#
_entry.id   AF-A0A966BK50-F1
#
_cell.length_a   1.000
_cell.length_b   1.000
_cell.length_c   1.000
_cell.angle_alpha   90.00
_cell.angle_beta   90.00
_cell.angle_gamma   90.00
#
_symmetry.space_group_name_H-M   'P 1'
#
loop_
_entity.id
_entity.type
_entity.pdbx_description
1 polymer ?
#
loop_
_entity_poly.entity_id
_entity_poly.type
_entity_poly.pdbx_seq_one_letter_code
_entity_poly.pdbx_strand_id
1 'polypeptide(L)' 'MKRMLFNATQPEELRVAIVDGQKLIDLDIETAGKEQRKSNIYKAVITRIEPSLEACFVDYGGNRHG' A
#
# COMPACT_ATOMS: atom_id res chain seq x y z
N MET A 1 18.57 -6.92 -21.63
CA MET A 1 18.74 -7.28 -20.20
C MET A 1 17.68 -6.51 -19.44
N LYS A 2 16.83 -7.23 -18.70
CA LYS A 2 15.79 -6.62 -17.89
C LYS A 2 16.38 -5.94 -16.66
N ARG A 3 15.97 -4.70 -16.39
CA ARG A 3 16.42 -3.90 -15.26
C ARG A 3 15.22 -3.22 -14.61
N MET A 4 15.30 -3.04 -13.29
CA MET A 4 14.36 -2.24 -12.52
C MET A 4 15.06 -0.94 -12.11
N LEU A 5 14.49 0.20 -12.45
CA LEU A 5 15.03 1.53 -12.20
C LEU A 5 14.16 2.23 -11.15
N PHE A 6 14.78 2.75 -10.09
CA PHE A 6 14.11 3.53 -9.05
C PHE A 6 14.50 4.99 -9.18
N ASN A 7 13.51 5.89 -9.14
CA ASN A 7 13.74 7.32 -9.02
C ASN A 7 12.94 7.86 -7.82
N ALA A 8 13.68 8.27 -6.79
CA ALA A 8 13.17 8.75 -5.51
C ALA A 8 13.73 10.13 -5.14
N THR A 9 14.18 10.91 -6.13
CA THR A 9 14.77 12.24 -5.89
C THR A 9 13.70 13.27 -5.50
N GLN A 10 12.46 13.09 -5.98
CA GLN A 10 11.32 13.93 -5.66
C GLN A 10 10.57 13.33 -4.46
N PRO A 11 10.39 14.07 -3.34
CA PRO A 11 9.68 13.55 -2.18
C PRO A 11 8.18 13.35 -2.43
N GLU A 12 7.60 14.08 -3.39
CA GLU A 12 6.20 13.98 -3.79
C GLU A 12 5.86 12.73 -4.62
N GLU A 13 6.85 12.09 -5.25
CA GLU A 13 6.63 11.01 -6.22
C GLU A 13 7.78 10.01 -6.24
N LEU A 14 7.44 8.73 -6.04
CA LEU A 14 8.34 7.60 -6.26
C LEU A 14 8.00 6.95 -7.60
N ARG A 15 9.03 6.72 -8.44
CA ARG A 15 8.86 6.08 -9.75
C ARG A 15 9.67 4.80 -9.85
N VAL A 16 9.02 3.74 -10.30
CA VAL A 16 9.65 2.45 -10.57
C VAL A 16 9.40 2.05 -12.01
N ALA A 17 10.46 1.84 -12.78
CA ALA A 17 10.36 1.45 -14.19
C ALA A 17 11.01 0.08 -14.42
N ILE A 18 10.33 -0.79 -15.17
CA ILE A 18 10.91 -2.02 -15.71
C ILE A 18 11.32 -1.75 -17.16
N VAL A 19 12.59 -1.94 -17.48
CA VAL A 19 13.13 -1.75 -18.83
C VAL A 19 13.80 -3.02 -19.34
N ASP A 20 13.70 -3.29 -20.63
CA ASP A 20 14.56 -4.27 -21.31
C ASP A 20 15.47 -3.56 -22.29
N GLY A 21 16.77 -3.47 -21.95
CA GLY A 21 17.66 -2.55 -22.64
C GLY A 21 17.18 -1.11 -22.46
N GLN A 22 16.91 -0.40 -23.55
CA GLN A 22 16.38 0.98 -23.51
C GLN A 22 14.86 1.05 -23.71
N LYS A 23 14.17 -0.10 -23.87
CA LYS A 23 12.72 -0.14 -24.04
C LYS A 23 12.04 -0.18 -22.67
N LEU A 24 11.14 0.77 -22.42
CA LEU A 24 10.25 0.75 -21.27
C LEU A 24 9.21 -0.36 -21.44
N ILE A 25 9.06 -1.19 -20.42
CA ILE A 25 8.10 -2.30 -20.37
C ILE A 25 6.94 -1.95 -19.44
N ASP A 26 7.26 -1.41 -18.27
CA ASP A 26 6.28 -1.05 -17.25
C ASP A 26 6.74 0.16 -16.46
N LEU A 27 5.80 0.93 -15.94
CA LEU A 27 6.04 2.13 -15.15
C LEU A 27 4.97 2.23 -14.07
N ASP A 28 5.41 2.20 -12.83
CA ASP A 28 4.57 2.48 -11.66
C ASP A 28 5.01 3.79 -11.01
N ILE A 29 4.01 4.56 -10.58
CA ILE A 29 4.20 5.88 -9.98
C ILE A 29 3.37 5.95 -8.71
N GLU A 30 4.05 6.13 -7.58
CA GLU A 30 3.42 6.32 -6.29
C GLU A 30 3.53 7.79 -5.87
N THR A 31 2.37 8.44 -5.70
CA THR A 31 2.29 9.82 -5.22
C THR A 31 2.13 9.84 -3.70
N ALA A 32 2.87 10.74 -3.04
CA ALA A 32 2.74 10.95 -1.61
C ALA A 32 1.29 11.29 -1.21
N GLY A 33 0.81 10.69 -0.12
CA GLY A 33 -0.52 10.98 0.47
C GLY A 33 -1.67 10.09 -0.01
N LYS A 34 -1.46 9.17 -0.97
CA LYS A 34 -2.43 8.13 -1.35
C LYS A 34 -1.91 6.73 -1.05
N GLU A 35 -1.60 6.47 0.22
CA GLU A 35 -1.18 5.14 0.66
C GLU A 35 -2.26 4.09 0.36
N GLN A 36 -1.88 3.07 -0.40
CA GLN A 36 -2.70 1.89 -0.59
C GLN A 36 -2.67 1.02 0.67
N ARG A 37 -3.82 0.89 1.33
CA ARG A 37 -3.95 0.04 2.53
C ARG A 37 -4.51 -1.35 2.25
N LYS A 38 -4.97 -1.58 1.02
CA LYS A 38 -5.54 -2.88 0.60
C LYS A 38 -4.44 -3.95 0.65
N SER A 39 -4.79 -5.13 1.16
CA SER A 39 -3.89 -6.29 1.32
C SER A 39 -2.79 -6.12 2.38
N ASN A 40 -2.80 -5.04 3.16
CA ASN A 40 -1.90 -4.91 4.31
C ASN A 40 -2.28 -5.90 5.41
N ILE A 41 -1.27 -6.33 6.18
CA ILE A 41 -1.44 -7.24 7.32
C ILE A 41 -1.04 -6.49 8.59
N TYR A 42 -1.93 -6.51 9.57
CA TYR A 42 -1.75 -5.81 10.85
C TYR A 42 -1.86 -6.78 12.02
N LYS A 43 -1.11 -6.51 13.09
CA LYS A 43 -1.44 -7.03 14.42
C LYS A 43 -2.45 -6.07 15.04
N ALA A 44 -3.63 -6.56 15.36
CA ALA A 44 -4.74 -5.75 15.86
C ALA A 44 -5.27 -6.27 17.20
N VAL A 45 -6.04 -5.44 17.89
CA VAL A 45 -6.72 -5.79 19.15
C VAL A 45 -8.22 -5.78 18.93
N ILE A 46 -8.93 -6.82 19.37
CA ILE A 46 -10.40 -6.83 19.37
C ILE A 46 -10.89 -5.79 20.36
N THR A 47 -11.70 -4.85 19.89
CA THR A 47 -12.24 -3.76 20.73
C THR A 47 -13.67 -4.04 21.18
N ARG A 48 -14.45 -4.76 20.37
CA ARG A 48 -15.85 -5.13 20.67
C ARG A 48 -16.25 -6.35 19.85
N ILE A 49 -17.01 -7.25 20.47
CA ILE A 49 -17.70 -8.34 19.78
C ILE A 49 -19.16 -7.93 19.66
N GLU A 50 -19.75 -8.04 18.47
CA GLU A 50 -21.13 -7.63 18.20
C GLU A 50 -21.93 -8.80 17.58
N PRO A 51 -22.60 -9.62 18.40
CA PRO A 51 -23.32 -10.81 17.92
C PRO A 51 -24.44 -10.48 16.93
N SER A 52 -25.09 -9.32 17.06
CA SER A 52 -26.18 -8.92 16.16
C SER A 52 -25.74 -8.75 14.70
N LEU A 53 -24.45 -8.47 14.47
CA LEU A 53 -23.84 -8.35 13.15
C LEU A 53 -23.06 -9.60 12.74
N GLU A 54 -23.02 -10.62 13.61
CA GLU A 54 -22.12 -11.78 13.48
C GLU A 54 -20.66 -11.34 13.25
N ALA A 55 -20.23 -10.27 13.91
CA ALA A 55 -18.95 -9.61 13.66
C ALA A 55 -18.21 -9.18 14.94
N CYS A 56 -16.96 -8.78 14.80
CA CYS A 56 -16.20 -8.08 15.84
C CYS A 56 -15.45 -6.91 15.21
N PHE A 57 -15.21 -5.87 16.02
CA PHE A 57 -14.46 -4.70 15.62
C PHE A 57 -13.03 -4.78 16.13
N VAL A 58 -12.07 -4.42 15.29
CA VAL A 58 -10.63 -4.46 15.62
C VAL A 58 -9.98 -3.09 15.49
N ASP A 59 -9.16 -2.72 16.46
CA ASP A 59 -8.25 -1.60 16.35
C ASP A 59 -6.92 -2.07 15.76
N TYR A 60 -6.64 -1.61 14.53
CA TYR A 60 -5.42 -1.86 13.77
C TYR A 60 -4.57 -0.60 13.61
N GLY A 61 -4.86 0.48 14.34
CA GLY A 61 -4.18 1.78 14.25
C GLY A 61 -4.71 2.72 13.16
N GLY A 62 -5.85 2.40 12.55
CA GLY A 62 -6.54 3.25 11.59
C GLY A 62 -7.45 4.30 12.25
N ASN A 63 -7.97 5.23 11.46
CA ASN A 63 -8.90 6.27 11.95
C ASN A 63 -10.26 5.69 12.41
N ARG A 64 -10.59 4.48 11.98
CA ARG A 64 -11.79 3.73 12.38
C ARG A 64 -11.40 2.29 12.61
N HIS A 65 -12.05 1.67 13.59
CA HIS A 65 -11.92 0.23 13.79
C HIS A 65 -12.47 -0.50 12.56
N GLY A 66 -11.76 -1.56 12.18
CA GLY A 66 -12.18 -2.49 11.15
C GLY A 66 -13.24 -3.44 11.66
#